data_AF-A0A7X2G550-F1
#
_entry.id   AF-A0A7X2G550-F1
#
_cell.length_a   1.000
_cell.length_b   1.000
_cell.length_c   1.000
_cell.angle_alpha   90.00
_cell.angle_beta   90.00
_cell.angle_gamma   90.00
#
_symmetry.space_group_name_H-M   'P 1'
#
loop_
_entity.id
_entity.type
_entity.pdbx_description
1 polymer ?
#
loop_
_entity_poly.entity_id
_entity_poly.type
_entity_poly.pdbx_seq_one_letter_code
_entity_poly.pdbx_strand_id
1 'polypeptide(L)'
;MTITSDPMFGMVMQNKEICLELINRALPHLKATQIVQLTTQKDINVVAGRRVRYDVYVQDEDGNIIVIEMQVADRQNLPYRLRYYQEQIDHGLLLPGKDYRDLSLHPTYVIMFCDFDYFGYGWARYVFEMACTRNHQLKLGDQRTVVIFNALAKEFTKDEQPIKNFLALMQNQVDNKSRFITKIQDEIVKIKQEPERRRGFMKFELDLMDARREGREEGIKKGQLKAEEKGKNKLVKFLTSQKTAPSEIVAALVNVYQMTEKAAQEYVAEHVKTPK
;
A
#
# COMPACT_ATOMS: atom_id res chain seq x y z
N MET A 1 -13.28 0.97 17.22
CA MET A 1 -12.95 0.43 15.89
C MET A 1 -13.98 0.85 14.89
N THR A 2 -13.47 1.39 13.79
CA THR A 2 -14.18 1.97 12.64
C THR A 2 -14.01 1.06 11.43
N ILE A 3 -14.75 1.31 10.36
CA ILE A 3 -14.59 0.57 9.09
C ILE A 3 -13.16 0.72 8.52
N THR A 4 -12.46 1.81 8.85
CA THR A 4 -11.13 2.16 8.33
C THR A 4 -9.96 1.32 8.85
N SER A 5 -10.19 0.44 9.84
CA SER A 5 -9.13 -0.48 10.29
C SER A 5 -9.01 -1.69 9.37
N ASP A 6 -7.79 -2.01 8.90
CA ASP A 6 -7.46 -3.10 7.97
C ASP A 6 -8.21 -4.42 8.25
N PRO A 7 -8.20 -4.99 9.49
CA PRO A 7 -8.91 -6.24 9.74
C PRO A 7 -10.43 -6.10 9.67
N MET A 8 -10.98 -4.98 10.13
CA MET A 8 -12.43 -4.75 10.11
C MET A 8 -12.93 -4.61 8.67
N PHE A 9 -12.21 -3.86 7.83
CA PHE A 9 -12.57 -3.71 6.43
C PHE A 9 -12.60 -5.06 5.72
N GLY A 10 -11.53 -5.84 5.83
CA GLY A 10 -11.47 -7.19 5.26
C GLY A 10 -12.65 -8.06 5.71
N MET A 11 -12.94 -8.12 7.01
CA MET A 11 -14.05 -8.93 7.52
C MET A 11 -15.42 -8.48 7.03
N VAL A 12 -15.70 -7.16 7.00
CA VAL A 12 -16.96 -6.64 6.47
C VAL A 12 -17.11 -6.98 4.99
N MET A 13 -16.01 -6.89 4.22
CA MET A 13 -16.01 -7.20 2.79
C MET A 13 -16.16 -8.70 2.48
N GLN A 14 -16.04 -9.60 3.46
CA GLN A 14 -16.43 -11.01 3.27
C GLN A 14 -17.92 -11.18 2.99
N ASN A 15 -18.75 -10.22 3.43
CA ASN A 15 -20.13 -10.17 3.03
C ASN A 15 -20.22 -9.71 1.56
N LYS A 16 -20.44 -10.68 0.66
CA LYS A 16 -20.48 -10.45 -0.80
C LYS A 16 -21.49 -9.38 -1.22
N GLU A 17 -22.63 -9.25 -0.54
CA GLU A 17 -23.63 -8.23 -0.87
C GLU A 17 -23.08 -6.82 -0.60
N ILE A 18 -22.43 -6.64 0.54
CA ILE A 18 -21.81 -5.35 0.92
C ILE A 18 -20.66 -5.04 -0.04
N CYS A 19 -19.81 -6.03 -0.34
CA CYS A 19 -18.68 -5.85 -1.25
C CYS A 19 -19.14 -5.49 -2.67
N LEU A 20 -20.13 -6.21 -3.20
CA LEU A 20 -20.70 -5.93 -4.52
C LEU A 20 -21.35 -4.54 -4.59
N GLU A 21 -22.10 -4.17 -3.56
CA GLU A 21 -22.71 -2.84 -3.47
C GLU A 21 -21.63 -1.73 -3.39
N LEU A 22 -20.51 -1.96 -2.68
CA LEU A 22 -19.38 -1.03 -2.65
C LEU A 22 -18.74 -0.86 -4.02
N ILE A 23 -18.48 -1.97 -4.73
CA ILE A 23 -17.88 -1.95 -6.08
C ILE A 23 -18.74 -1.12 -7.04
N ASN A 24 -20.05 -1.37 -7.07
CA ASN A 24 -20.96 -0.63 -7.94
C ASN A 24 -21.14 0.84 -7.55
N ARG A 25 -20.99 1.20 -6.27
CA ARG A 25 -20.96 2.60 -5.84
C ARG A 25 -19.67 3.30 -6.26
N ALA A 26 -18.53 2.60 -6.18
CA ALA A 26 -17.23 3.12 -6.58
C ALA A 26 -17.10 3.26 -8.10
N LEU A 27 -17.61 2.27 -8.84
CA LEU A 27 -17.56 2.16 -10.29
C LEU A 27 -18.95 1.90 -10.88
N PRO A 28 -19.82 2.93 -10.96
CA PRO A 28 -21.20 2.76 -11.43
C PRO A 28 -21.35 2.25 -12.86
N HIS A 29 -20.28 2.30 -13.66
CA HIS A 29 -20.26 1.80 -15.02
C HIS A 29 -20.11 0.28 -15.11
N LEU A 30 -19.52 -0.38 -14.09
CA LEU A 30 -19.35 -1.84 -14.08
C LEU A 30 -20.68 -2.56 -14.00
N LYS A 31 -21.60 -2.08 -13.14
CA LYS A 31 -22.93 -2.69 -12.93
C LYS A 31 -22.86 -4.20 -12.63
N ALA A 32 -21.81 -4.63 -11.95
CA ALA A 32 -21.60 -6.02 -11.58
C ALA A 32 -22.82 -6.54 -10.79
N THR A 33 -23.27 -7.74 -11.13
CA THR A 33 -24.42 -8.41 -10.53
C THR A 33 -24.01 -9.55 -9.61
N GLN A 34 -22.78 -10.09 -9.77
CA GLN A 34 -22.32 -11.23 -9.01
C GLN A 34 -20.81 -11.19 -8.73
N ILE A 35 -20.41 -11.63 -7.53
CA ILE A 35 -19.02 -11.92 -7.21
C ILE A 35 -18.73 -13.41 -7.38
N VAL A 36 -17.96 -13.75 -8.40
CA VAL A 36 -17.51 -15.12 -8.70
C VAL A 36 -16.41 -15.54 -7.74
N GLN A 37 -15.42 -14.68 -7.52
CA GLN A 37 -14.33 -14.91 -6.56
C GLN A 37 -14.22 -13.75 -5.58
N LEU A 38 -14.11 -14.06 -4.29
CA LEU A 38 -13.80 -13.09 -3.25
C LEU A 38 -12.72 -13.65 -2.34
N THR A 39 -11.65 -12.91 -2.13
CA THR A 39 -10.60 -13.28 -1.19
C THR A 39 -10.15 -12.03 -0.43
N THR A 40 -10.33 -12.04 0.89
CA THR A 40 -9.85 -10.98 1.78
C THR A 40 -8.51 -11.36 2.34
N GLN A 41 -7.60 -10.40 2.54
CA GLN A 41 -6.23 -10.67 3.00
C GLN A 41 -5.50 -11.66 2.08
N LYS A 42 -5.67 -11.51 0.76
CA LYS A 42 -5.08 -12.41 -0.24
C LYS A 42 -3.57 -12.20 -0.27
N ASP A 43 -2.81 -13.16 0.22
CA ASP A 43 -1.35 -13.19 0.11
C ASP A 43 -0.93 -13.67 -1.29
N ILE A 44 -0.28 -12.80 -2.05
CA ILE A 44 0.41 -13.17 -3.29
C ILE A 44 1.88 -13.36 -2.97
N ASN A 45 2.33 -14.61 -3.07
CA ASN A 45 3.72 -14.98 -2.90
C ASN A 45 4.35 -15.20 -4.28
N VAL A 46 5.25 -14.30 -4.68
CA VAL A 46 6.10 -14.51 -5.85
C VAL A 46 7.46 -14.93 -5.31
N VAL A 47 7.97 -16.07 -5.78
CA VAL A 47 9.17 -16.77 -5.26
C VAL A 47 10.43 -15.86 -5.18
N ALA A 48 10.47 -14.77 -5.95
CA ALA A 48 11.57 -13.80 -5.98
C ALA A 48 11.16 -12.34 -5.66
N GLY A 49 9.92 -12.09 -5.22
CA GLY A 49 9.35 -10.74 -5.09
C GLY A 49 8.95 -10.35 -3.67
N ARG A 50 8.71 -9.05 -3.44
CA ARG A 50 8.12 -8.57 -2.19
C ARG A 50 6.67 -9.08 -2.09
N ARG A 51 6.34 -9.73 -0.97
CA ARG A 51 4.98 -10.20 -0.70
C ARG A 51 3.97 -9.04 -0.73
N VAL A 52 2.87 -9.22 -1.47
CA VAL A 52 1.72 -8.31 -1.44
C VAL A 52 0.56 -9.02 -0.78
N ARG A 53 -0.11 -8.31 0.12
CA ARG A 53 -1.38 -8.72 0.71
C ARG A 53 -2.43 -7.72 0.27
N TYR A 54 -3.42 -8.20 -0.47
CA TYR A 54 -4.58 -7.37 -0.79
C TYR A 54 -5.60 -7.42 0.33
N ASP A 55 -6.17 -6.28 0.71
CA ASP A 55 -7.26 -6.23 1.68
C ASP A 55 -8.48 -6.99 1.13
N VAL A 56 -8.84 -6.71 -0.12
CA VAL A 56 -9.91 -7.40 -0.86
C VAL A 56 -9.49 -7.61 -2.31
N TYR A 57 -9.57 -8.85 -2.78
CA TYR A 57 -9.45 -9.25 -4.17
C TYR A 57 -10.77 -9.85 -4.63
N VAL A 58 -11.34 -9.30 -5.70
CA VAL A 58 -12.63 -9.72 -6.27
C VAL A 58 -12.46 -10.04 -7.75
N GLN A 59 -13.18 -11.06 -8.21
CA GLN A 59 -13.51 -11.27 -9.62
C GLN A 59 -15.04 -11.28 -9.76
N ASP A 60 -15.56 -10.45 -10.66
CA ASP A 60 -16.99 -10.42 -10.99
C ASP A 60 -17.36 -11.41 -12.11
N GLU A 61 -18.62 -11.41 -12.52
CA GLU A 61 -19.12 -12.31 -13.57
C GLU A 61 -18.56 -12.05 -14.97
N ASP A 62 -18.13 -10.80 -15.24
CA ASP A 62 -17.60 -10.39 -16.54
C ASP A 62 -16.08 -10.59 -16.64
N GLY A 63 -15.47 -11.12 -15.58
CA GLY A 63 -14.05 -11.41 -15.51
C GLY A 63 -13.20 -10.24 -15.02
N ASN A 64 -13.80 -9.11 -14.64
CA ASN A 64 -13.08 -7.96 -14.10
C ASN A 64 -12.42 -8.35 -12.78
N ILE A 65 -11.17 -7.94 -12.62
CA ILE A 65 -10.44 -8.08 -11.36
C ILE A 65 -10.47 -6.76 -10.62
N ILE A 66 -11.08 -6.75 -9.44
CA ILE A 66 -11.16 -5.56 -8.59
C ILE A 66 -10.38 -5.81 -7.30
N VAL A 67 -9.34 -5.01 -7.10
CA VAL A 67 -8.58 -4.95 -5.84
C VAL A 67 -9.01 -3.71 -5.09
N ILE A 68 -9.43 -3.86 -3.84
CA ILE A 68 -9.88 -2.76 -2.98
C ILE A 68 -8.99 -2.70 -1.76
N GLU A 69 -8.47 -1.51 -1.48
CA GLU A 69 -7.54 -1.22 -0.39
C GLU A 69 -8.00 0.00 0.39
N MET A 70 -7.63 0.06 1.67
CA MET A 70 -7.82 1.24 2.51
C MET A 70 -6.51 1.77 3.07
N GLN A 71 -6.37 3.10 3.09
CA GLN A 71 -5.15 3.76 3.54
C GLN A 71 -5.49 4.94 4.47
N VAL A 72 -5.14 4.78 5.75
CA VAL A 72 -5.39 5.78 6.81
C VAL A 72 -4.22 6.73 7.10
N ALA A 73 -3.11 6.59 6.38
CA ALA A 73 -1.92 7.39 6.59
C ALA A 73 -1.17 7.57 5.29
N ASP A 74 -0.86 8.81 4.93
CA ASP A 74 -0.06 9.07 3.74
C ASP A 74 1.41 8.65 3.97
N ARG A 75 1.89 7.74 3.13
CA ARG A 75 3.28 7.29 3.11
C ARG A 75 4.06 7.84 1.92
N GLN A 76 3.44 8.74 1.15
CA GLN A 76 3.99 9.42 -0.04
C GLN A 76 4.55 8.46 -1.10
N ASN A 77 4.01 7.24 -1.15
CA ASN A 77 4.50 6.18 -2.04
C ASN A 77 3.38 5.47 -2.82
N LEU A 78 2.17 6.03 -2.81
CA LEU A 78 0.98 5.37 -3.32
C LEU A 78 1.09 4.99 -4.82
N PRO A 79 1.54 5.84 -5.75
CA PRO A 79 1.70 5.48 -7.16
C PRO A 79 2.65 4.30 -7.37
N TYR A 80 3.75 4.24 -6.62
CA TYR A 80 4.72 3.16 -6.74
C TYR A 80 4.18 1.83 -6.18
N ARG A 81 3.40 1.89 -5.09
CA ARG A 81 2.71 0.72 -4.53
C ARG A 81 1.65 0.21 -5.51
N LEU A 82 0.85 1.09 -6.08
CA LEU A 82 -0.20 0.73 -7.04
C LEU A 82 0.38 0.11 -8.32
N ARG A 83 1.51 0.63 -8.81
CA ARG A 83 2.24 0.01 -9.93
C ARG A 83 2.65 -1.44 -9.62
N TYR A 84 3.17 -1.68 -8.41
CA TYR A 84 3.58 -3.02 -7.99
C TYR A 84 2.36 -3.95 -7.81
N TYR A 85 1.25 -3.43 -7.30
CA TYR A 85 0.01 -4.21 -7.15
C TYR A 85 -0.51 -4.65 -8.51
N GLN A 86 -0.54 -3.75 -9.48
CA GLN A 86 -0.94 -4.08 -10.85
C GLN A 86 -0.11 -5.22 -11.43
N GLU A 87 1.22 -5.15 -11.30
CA GLU A 87 2.12 -6.20 -11.78
C GLU A 87 1.79 -7.57 -11.14
N GLN A 88 1.54 -7.58 -9.83
CA GLN A 88 1.23 -8.80 -9.09
C GLN A 88 -0.15 -9.38 -9.42
N ILE A 89 -1.10 -8.56 -9.86
CA ILE A 89 -2.37 -9.03 -10.43
C ILE A 89 -2.08 -9.76 -11.75
N ASP A 90 -1.36 -9.12 -12.67
CA ASP A 90 -1.10 -9.66 -14.00
C ASP A 90 -0.31 -10.99 -13.94
N HIS A 91 0.68 -11.11 -13.04
CA HIS A 91 1.40 -12.38 -12.77
C HIS A 91 0.48 -13.51 -12.32
N GLY A 92 -0.60 -13.20 -11.58
CA GLY A 92 -1.58 -14.18 -11.14
C GLY A 92 -2.55 -14.62 -12.22
N LEU A 93 -2.72 -13.81 -13.28
CA LEU A 93 -3.64 -14.07 -14.38
C LEU A 93 -2.97 -14.79 -15.55
N LEU A 94 -1.73 -14.41 -15.88
CA LEU A 94 -1.02 -14.95 -17.05
C LEU A 94 -0.02 -16.04 -16.67
N LEU A 95 -0.45 -17.29 -16.80
CA LEU A 95 0.38 -18.46 -16.52
C LEU A 95 1.41 -18.74 -17.64
N PRO A 96 2.52 -19.45 -17.35
CA PRO A 96 3.49 -19.84 -18.37
C PRO A 96 2.85 -20.57 -19.56
N GLY A 97 3.18 -20.13 -20.78
CA GLY A 97 2.66 -20.69 -22.02
C GLY A 97 1.31 -20.13 -22.49
N LYS A 98 0.74 -19.15 -21.77
CA LYS A 98 -0.47 -18.41 -22.18
C LYS A 98 -0.16 -17.23 -23.10
N ASP A 99 -1.16 -16.79 -23.85
CA ASP A 99 -1.05 -15.66 -24.76
C ASP A 99 -1.32 -14.35 -24.01
N TYR A 100 -0.57 -13.28 -24.30
CA TYR A 100 -0.79 -11.98 -23.66
C TYR A 100 -2.20 -11.43 -23.88
N ARG A 101 -2.87 -11.82 -24.97
CA ARG A 101 -4.27 -11.46 -25.24
C ARG A 101 -5.24 -12.02 -24.20
N ASP A 102 -4.88 -13.08 -23.46
CA ASP A 102 -5.73 -13.62 -22.40
C ASP A 102 -5.97 -12.59 -21.28
N LEU A 103 -5.07 -11.61 -21.11
CA LEU A 103 -5.27 -10.49 -20.18
C LEU A 103 -6.49 -9.62 -20.55
N SER A 104 -6.92 -9.60 -21.82
CA SER A 104 -8.11 -8.84 -22.23
C SER A 104 -9.42 -9.43 -21.70
N LEU A 105 -9.39 -10.65 -21.14
CA LEU A 105 -10.52 -11.27 -20.46
C LEU A 105 -10.63 -10.81 -19.00
N HIS A 106 -9.65 -10.06 -18.52
CA HIS A 106 -9.51 -9.65 -17.12
C HIS A 106 -9.16 -8.17 -16.99
N PRO A 107 -10.08 -7.24 -17.36
CA PRO A 107 -9.91 -5.82 -17.04
C PRO A 107 -9.64 -5.65 -15.55
N THR A 108 -8.68 -4.81 -15.18
CA THR A 108 -8.23 -4.68 -13.78
C THR A 108 -8.52 -3.30 -13.21
N TYR A 109 -9.05 -3.28 -11.99
CA TYR A 109 -9.36 -2.07 -11.23
C TYR A 109 -8.65 -2.13 -9.87
N VAL A 110 -7.77 -1.18 -9.60
CA VAL A 110 -7.17 -1.02 -8.26
C VAL A 110 -7.78 0.21 -7.61
N ILE A 111 -8.63 -0.02 -6.60
CA ILE A 111 -9.38 0.99 -5.86
C ILE A 111 -8.70 1.23 -4.52
N MET A 112 -8.27 2.46 -4.27
CA MET A 112 -7.70 2.89 -3.00
C MET A 112 -8.64 3.89 -2.32
N PHE A 113 -9.11 3.57 -1.12
CA PHE A 113 -9.83 4.50 -0.27
C PHE A 113 -8.85 5.16 0.71
N CYS A 114 -8.59 6.46 0.52
CA CYS A 114 -7.74 7.25 1.41
C CYS A 114 -8.58 8.06 2.39
N ASP A 115 -8.21 8.07 3.67
CA ASP A 115 -8.81 8.98 4.65
C ASP A 115 -8.27 10.42 4.59
N PHE A 116 -7.38 10.67 3.63
CA PHE A 116 -6.76 11.94 3.29
C PHE A 116 -6.84 12.19 1.76
N ASP A 117 -6.53 13.41 1.34
CA ASP A 117 -6.45 13.76 -0.09
C ASP A 117 -5.03 13.57 -0.62
N TYR A 118 -4.77 12.47 -1.33
CA TYR A 118 -3.42 12.15 -1.83
C TYR A 118 -2.88 13.18 -2.85
N PHE A 119 -3.75 13.77 -3.68
CA PHE A 119 -3.34 14.69 -4.74
C PHE A 119 -3.62 16.17 -4.43
N GLY A 120 -4.46 16.46 -3.43
CA GLY A 120 -4.71 17.82 -2.95
C GLY A 120 -5.65 18.66 -3.81
N TYR A 121 -6.37 18.07 -4.76
CA TYR A 121 -7.36 18.80 -5.58
C TYR A 121 -8.76 18.87 -4.95
N GLY A 122 -8.99 18.17 -3.84
CA GLY A 122 -10.27 18.14 -3.12
C GLY A 122 -11.35 17.28 -3.79
N TRP A 123 -11.04 16.57 -4.88
CA TRP A 123 -11.99 15.73 -5.60
C TRP A 123 -12.31 14.46 -4.82
N ALA A 124 -13.55 13.97 -4.94
CA ALA A 124 -13.96 12.71 -4.32
C ALA A 124 -13.28 11.50 -4.96
N ARG A 125 -13.09 11.51 -6.28
CA ARG A 125 -12.50 10.40 -7.02
C ARG A 125 -11.47 10.89 -8.04
N TYR A 126 -10.31 10.26 -8.02
CA TYR A 126 -9.28 10.37 -9.04
C TYR A 126 -9.25 9.07 -9.84
N VAL A 127 -9.37 9.15 -11.17
CA VAL A 127 -9.33 7.98 -12.05
C VAL A 127 -8.16 8.13 -13.01
N PHE A 128 -7.33 7.09 -13.08
CA PHE A 128 -6.16 7.05 -13.94
C PHE A 128 -6.21 5.85 -14.87
N GLU A 129 -6.02 6.14 -16.15
CA GLU A 129 -5.83 5.18 -17.23
C GLU A 129 -4.63 5.64 -18.06
N MET A 130 -3.98 4.71 -18.76
CA MET A 130 -2.83 5.06 -19.59
C MET A 130 -3.27 5.74 -20.89
N ALA A 131 -2.76 6.95 -21.14
CA ALA A 131 -3.09 7.76 -22.30
C ALA A 131 -1.83 8.27 -23.02
N CYS A 132 -1.98 8.59 -24.31
CA CYS A 132 -0.92 9.19 -25.11
C CYS A 132 -0.62 10.62 -24.65
N THR A 133 0.66 10.95 -24.46
CA THR A 133 1.11 12.28 -24.02
C THR A 133 0.88 13.38 -25.05
N ARG A 134 0.84 13.03 -26.35
CA ARG A 134 0.53 13.96 -27.44
C ARG A 134 -0.98 14.18 -27.61
N ASN A 135 -1.78 13.15 -27.39
CA ASN A 135 -3.23 13.19 -27.47
C ASN A 135 -3.84 12.47 -26.26
N HIS A 136 -4.22 13.22 -25.23
CA HIS A 136 -4.75 12.67 -23.98
C HIS A 136 -6.10 11.96 -24.12
N GLN A 137 -6.80 12.11 -25.26
CA GLN A 137 -8.02 11.34 -25.57
C GLN A 137 -7.71 9.93 -26.08
N LEU A 138 -6.51 9.69 -26.62
CA LEU A 138 -6.07 8.39 -27.10
C LEU A 138 -5.57 7.55 -25.91
N LYS A 139 -6.40 6.60 -25.45
CA LYS A 139 -6.05 5.61 -24.43
C LYS A 139 -5.22 4.47 -25.02
N LEU A 140 -4.30 3.88 -24.25
CA LEU A 140 -3.53 2.71 -24.69
C LEU A 140 -4.46 1.50 -24.92
N GLY A 141 -5.52 1.37 -24.12
CA GLY A 141 -6.47 0.26 -24.22
C GLY A 141 -5.98 -1.02 -23.53
N ASP A 142 -5.09 -0.91 -22.56
CA ASP A 142 -4.58 -2.02 -21.75
C ASP A 142 -5.53 -2.45 -20.62
N GLN A 143 -6.70 -1.82 -20.49
CA GLN A 143 -7.79 -2.18 -19.57
C GLN A 143 -7.40 -2.14 -18.08
N ARG A 144 -6.38 -1.34 -17.75
CA ARG A 144 -5.95 -1.09 -16.37
C ARG A 144 -6.47 0.25 -15.89
N THR A 145 -7.20 0.24 -14.78
CA THR A 145 -7.75 1.44 -14.16
C THR A 145 -7.33 1.53 -12.71
N VAL A 146 -6.76 2.67 -12.34
CA VAL A 146 -6.47 3.00 -10.94
C VAL A 146 -7.47 4.04 -10.48
N VAL A 147 -8.09 3.81 -9.33
CA VAL A 147 -9.08 4.71 -8.75
C VAL A 147 -8.67 5.03 -7.32
N ILE A 148 -8.53 6.31 -7.01
CA ILE A 148 -8.19 6.78 -5.67
C ILE A 148 -9.34 7.65 -5.18
N PHE A 149 -9.94 7.26 -4.07
CA PHE A 149 -10.97 8.03 -3.39
C PHE A 149 -10.40 8.83 -2.23
N ASN A 150 -10.88 10.05 -2.09
CA ASN A 150 -10.52 10.96 -1.02
C ASN A 150 -11.71 11.13 -0.06
N ALA A 151 -11.58 10.63 1.16
CA ALA A 151 -12.65 10.71 2.15
C ALA A 151 -12.91 12.14 2.68
N LEU A 152 -12.02 13.10 2.43
CA LEU A 152 -12.16 14.51 2.82
C LEU A 152 -12.94 15.35 1.80
N ALA A 153 -13.32 14.77 0.67
CA ALA A 153 -14.02 15.49 -0.38
C ALA A 153 -15.38 16.03 0.09
N LYS A 154 -15.67 17.27 -0.30
CA LYS A 154 -16.92 17.98 0.05
C LYS A 154 -17.87 18.10 -1.13
N GLU A 155 -17.34 18.05 -2.34
CA GLU A 155 -18.07 18.16 -3.59
C GLU A 155 -18.05 16.83 -4.33
N PHE A 156 -19.15 16.53 -5.01
CA PHE A 156 -19.38 15.24 -5.66
C PHE A 156 -20.09 15.47 -6.98
N THR A 157 -19.53 14.95 -8.07
CA THR A 157 -20.23 14.90 -9.35
C THR A 157 -21.44 13.97 -9.28
N LYS A 158 -22.30 14.00 -10.31
CA LYS A 158 -23.50 13.14 -10.37
C LYS A 158 -23.16 11.66 -10.25
N ASP A 159 -22.07 11.22 -10.86
CA ASP A 159 -21.61 9.84 -10.87
C ASP A 159 -20.76 9.46 -9.64
N GLU A 160 -20.40 10.43 -8.78
CA GLU A 160 -19.75 10.20 -7.48
C GLU A 160 -20.75 10.18 -6.31
N GLN A 161 -21.99 10.66 -6.50
CA GLN A 161 -23.03 10.60 -5.46
C GLN A 161 -23.21 9.21 -4.83
N PRO A 162 -23.15 8.08 -5.57
CA PRO A 162 -23.34 6.76 -4.98
C PRO A 162 -22.31 6.40 -3.90
N ILE A 163 -21.07 6.89 -3.99
CA ILE A 163 -19.99 6.55 -3.04
C ILE A 163 -19.95 7.50 -1.83
N LYS A 164 -20.58 8.69 -1.93
CA LYS A 164 -20.51 9.76 -0.92
C LYS A 164 -20.70 9.28 0.51
N ASN A 165 -21.73 8.47 0.76
CA ASN A 165 -22.06 8.02 2.12
C ASN A 165 -20.99 7.08 2.70
N PHE A 166 -20.30 6.32 1.84
CA PHE A 166 -19.19 5.46 2.28
C PHE A 166 -17.96 6.28 2.67
N LEU A 167 -17.63 7.31 1.89
CA LEU A 167 -16.55 8.24 2.22
C LEU A 167 -16.83 8.99 3.53
N ALA A 168 -18.07 9.43 3.74
CA ALA A 168 -18.50 10.02 5.00
C ALA A 168 -18.35 9.04 6.18
N LEU A 169 -18.72 7.77 6.00
CA LEU A 169 -18.55 6.73 7.03
C LEU A 169 -17.07 6.55 7.42
N MET A 170 -16.14 6.63 6.48
CA MET A 170 -14.69 6.57 6.78
C MET A 170 -14.25 7.72 7.71
N GLN A 171 -14.87 8.89 7.59
CA GLN A 171 -14.64 10.05 8.46
C GLN A 171 -15.47 10.01 9.76
N ASN A 172 -16.06 8.86 10.10
CA ASN A 172 -16.98 8.69 11.23
C ASN A 172 -18.24 9.57 11.15
N GLN A 173 -18.60 10.05 9.96
CA GLN A 173 -19.83 10.78 9.70
C GLN A 173 -20.89 9.81 9.21
N VAL A 174 -21.78 9.42 10.11
CA VAL A 174 -22.77 8.37 9.84
C VAL A 174 -24.06 8.99 9.29
N ASP A 175 -24.46 8.56 8.09
CA ASP A 175 -25.80 8.79 7.56
C ASP A 175 -26.69 7.56 7.77
N ASN A 176 -27.44 7.55 8.88
CA ASN A 176 -28.37 6.47 9.22
C ASN A 176 -29.57 6.35 8.26
N LYS A 177 -29.76 7.27 7.31
CA LYS A 177 -30.80 7.14 6.26
C LYS A 177 -30.34 6.25 5.11
N SER A 178 -29.04 6.05 4.97
CA SER A 178 -28.46 5.25 3.90
C SER A 178 -28.53 3.77 4.24
N ARG A 179 -29.40 3.02 3.54
CA ARG A 179 -29.52 1.55 3.70
C ARG A 179 -28.17 0.82 3.60
N PHE A 180 -27.29 1.28 2.72
CA PHE A 180 -25.94 0.72 2.57
C PHE A 180 -25.08 0.88 3.82
N ILE A 181 -25.13 2.07 4.44
CA ILE A 181 -24.35 2.35 5.64
C ILE A 181 -24.91 1.55 6.81
N THR A 182 -26.23 1.44 6.92
CA THR A 182 -26.87 0.55 7.89
C THR A 182 -26.39 -0.89 7.75
N LYS A 183 -26.37 -1.46 6.53
CA LYS A 183 -25.85 -2.82 6.29
C LYS A 183 -24.41 -2.99 6.77
N ILE A 184 -23.54 -2.02 6.49
CA ILE A 184 -22.13 -2.05 6.95
C ILE A 184 -22.07 -2.01 8.48
N GLN A 185 -22.83 -1.13 9.12
CA GLN A 185 -22.85 -1.01 10.57
C GLN A 185 -23.37 -2.29 11.24
N ASP A 186 -24.44 -2.88 10.71
CA ASP A 186 -24.99 -4.13 11.18
C ASP A 186 -23.96 -5.28 11.05
N GLU A 187 -23.24 -5.34 9.93
CA GLU A 187 -22.17 -6.33 9.75
C GLU A 187 -21.03 -6.12 10.75
N ILE A 188 -20.61 -4.87 11.00
CA ILE A 188 -19.62 -4.55 12.04
C ILE A 188 -20.10 -5.00 13.42
N VAL A 189 -21.38 -4.80 13.76
CA VAL A 189 -21.96 -5.25 15.02
C VAL A 189 -21.95 -6.77 15.12
N LYS A 190 -22.37 -7.48 14.05
CA LYS A 190 -22.33 -8.95 13.99
C LYS A 190 -20.92 -9.49 14.20
N ILE A 191 -19.92 -8.96 13.49
CA ILE A 191 -18.51 -9.36 13.63
C ILE A 191 -18.01 -9.21 15.07
N LYS A 192 -18.42 -8.13 15.76
CA LYS A 192 -18.03 -7.88 17.17
C LYS A 192 -18.72 -8.82 18.15
N GLN A 193 -19.92 -9.29 17.83
CA GLN A 193 -20.71 -10.19 18.68
C GLN A 193 -20.36 -11.67 18.48
N GLU A 194 -19.87 -12.05 17.30
CA GLU A 194 -19.53 -13.43 16.97
C GLU A 194 -18.17 -13.84 17.59
N PRO A 195 -18.13 -14.77 18.56
CA PRO A 195 -16.92 -15.06 19.32
C PRO A 195 -15.75 -15.59 18.49
N GLU A 196 -16.03 -16.37 17.45
CA GLU A 196 -14.99 -16.95 16.58
C GLU A 196 -14.35 -15.89 15.69
N ARG A 197 -15.16 -15.06 15.03
CA ARG A 197 -14.66 -13.91 14.26
C ARG A 197 -13.93 -12.92 15.15
N ARG A 198 -14.45 -12.67 16.36
CA ARG A 198 -13.78 -11.83 17.36
C ARG A 198 -12.44 -12.41 17.81
N ARG A 199 -12.31 -13.73 17.98
CA ARG A 199 -11.03 -14.38 18.29
C ARG A 199 -10.05 -14.28 17.12
N GLY A 200 -10.50 -14.54 15.89
CA GLY A 200 -9.68 -14.36 14.69
C GLY A 200 -9.18 -12.92 14.56
N PHE A 201 -10.05 -11.95 14.85
CA PHE A 201 -9.71 -10.53 14.93
C PHE A 201 -8.65 -10.23 16.01
N MET A 202 -8.83 -10.68 17.26
CA MET A 202 -7.86 -10.43 18.33
C MET A 202 -6.50 -11.05 18.01
N LYS A 203 -6.48 -12.26 17.42
CA LYS A 203 -5.26 -12.90 16.95
C LYS A 203 -4.55 -12.05 15.90
N PHE A 204 -5.28 -11.55 14.90
CA PHE A 204 -4.72 -10.68 13.87
C PHE A 204 -4.14 -9.38 14.46
N GLU A 205 -4.81 -8.76 15.43
CA GLU A 205 -4.27 -7.57 16.11
C GLU A 205 -2.96 -7.87 16.85
N LEU A 206 -2.89 -9.00 17.56
CA LEU A 206 -1.67 -9.43 18.24
C LEU A 206 -0.53 -9.65 17.25
N ASP A 207 -0.78 -10.40 16.16
CA ASP A 207 0.20 -10.64 15.11
C ASP A 207 0.68 -9.32 14.47
N LEU A 208 -0.22 -8.35 14.27
CA LEU A 208 0.13 -7.03 13.74
C LEU A 208 0.94 -6.18 14.73
N MET A 209 0.63 -6.27 16.03
CA MET A 209 1.39 -5.61 17.08
C MET A 209 2.82 -6.17 17.18
N ASP A 210 2.96 -7.48 17.12
CA ASP A 210 4.27 -8.15 17.11
C ASP A 210 5.08 -7.73 15.87
N ALA A 211 4.49 -7.78 14.67
CA ALA A 211 5.15 -7.33 13.44
C ALA A 211 5.56 -5.85 13.48
N ARG A 212 4.74 -4.98 14.11
CA ARG A 212 5.10 -3.56 14.31
C ARG A 212 6.25 -3.40 15.30
N ARG A 213 6.30 -4.20 16.37
CA ARG A 213 7.40 -4.20 17.34
C ARG A 213 8.70 -4.60 16.65
N GLU A 214 8.69 -5.73 15.94
CA GLU A 214 9.85 -6.22 15.17
C GLU A 214 10.31 -5.19 14.14
N GLY A 215 9.39 -4.62 13.37
CA GLY A 215 9.71 -3.58 12.38
C GLY A 215 10.30 -2.31 13.01
N ARG A 216 9.87 -1.93 14.21
CA ARG A 216 10.44 -0.81 14.96
C ARG A 216 11.85 -1.13 15.45
N GLU A 217 12.06 -2.31 16.01
CA GLU A 217 13.37 -2.78 16.48
C GLU A 217 14.39 -2.85 15.33
N GLU A 218 13.99 -3.41 14.18
CA GLU A 218 14.80 -3.38 12.96
C GLU A 218 15.11 -1.96 12.50
N GLY A 219 14.10 -1.08 12.53
CA GLY A 219 14.25 0.33 12.14
C GLY A 219 15.27 1.06 13.02
N ILE A 220 15.23 0.82 14.33
CA ILE A 220 16.20 1.35 15.30
C ILE A 220 17.60 0.81 14.99
N LYS A 221 17.75 -0.50 14.79
CA LYS A 221 19.03 -1.13 14.48
C LYS A 221 19.63 -0.60 13.18
N LYS A 222 18.83 -0.50 12.11
CA LYS A 222 19.25 0.10 10.83
C LYS A 222 19.60 1.57 10.98
N GLY A 223 18.87 2.31 11.81
CA GLY A 223 19.14 3.72 12.14
C GLY A 223 20.48 3.91 12.84
N GLN A 224 20.78 3.06 13.84
CA GLN A 224 22.04 3.06 14.57
C GLN A 224 23.22 2.77 13.63
N LEU A 225 23.12 1.71 12.80
CA LEU A 225 24.16 1.38 11.82
C LEU A 225 24.42 2.53 10.84
N LYS A 226 23.36 3.16 10.30
CA LYS A 226 23.51 4.33 9.42
C LYS A 226 24.10 5.55 10.12
N ALA A 227 23.77 5.76 11.39
CA ALA A 227 24.31 6.88 12.17
C ALA A 227 25.80 6.67 12.47
N GLU A 228 26.19 5.45 12.84
CA GLU A 228 27.59 5.06 13.06
C GLU A 228 28.41 5.25 11.78
N GLU A 229 27.90 4.77 10.64
CA GLU A 229 28.55 4.91 9.34
C GLU A 229 28.72 6.37 8.90
N LYS A 230 27.69 7.20 9.10
CA LYS A 230 27.80 8.66 8.87
C LYS A 230 28.81 9.31 9.81
N GLY A 231 28.92 8.82 11.05
CA GLY A 231 29.90 9.27 12.03
C GLY A 231 31.32 9.00 11.56
N LYS A 232 31.62 7.75 11.17
CA LYS A 232 32.92 7.33 10.61
C LYS A 232 33.32 8.20 9.43
N ASN A 233 32.42 8.38 8.47
CA ASN A 233 32.67 9.20 7.28
C ASN A 233 32.93 10.68 7.63
N LYS A 234 32.16 11.27 8.56
CA LYS A 234 32.40 12.64 9.03
C LYS A 234 33.76 12.77 9.72
N LEU A 235 34.13 11.82 10.58
CA LEU A 235 35.42 11.81 11.27
C LEU A 235 36.58 11.75 10.26
N VAL A 236 36.52 10.81 9.31
CA VAL A 236 37.53 10.67 8.25
C VAL A 236 37.65 11.96 7.44
N LYS A 237 36.53 12.56 7.00
CA LYS A 237 36.55 13.84 6.26
C LYS A 237 37.13 15.00 7.07
N PHE A 238 36.77 15.09 8.35
CA PHE A 238 37.28 16.12 9.25
C PHE A 238 38.79 15.99 9.41
N LEU A 239 39.31 14.82 9.76
CA LEU A 239 40.76 14.60 9.94
C LEU A 239 41.53 14.77 8.63
N THR A 240 40.96 14.31 7.50
CA THR A 240 41.56 14.53 6.17
C THR A 240 41.69 16.03 5.86
N SER A 241 40.67 16.84 6.20
CA SER A 241 40.71 18.30 5.99
C SER A 241 41.79 19.00 6.83
N GLN A 242 42.19 18.40 7.94
CA GLN A 242 43.27 18.87 8.82
C GLN A 242 44.65 18.38 8.38
N LYS A 243 44.75 17.66 7.24
CA LYS A 243 45.98 17.03 6.74
C LYS A 243 46.59 16.02 7.72
N THR A 244 45.78 15.40 8.57
CA THR A 244 46.18 14.32 9.47
C THR A 244 46.70 13.12 8.67
N ALA A 245 47.77 12.48 9.15
CA ALA A 245 48.37 11.36 8.43
C ALA A 245 47.40 10.15 8.37
N PRO A 246 47.35 9.37 7.27
CA PRO A 246 46.44 8.22 7.16
C PRO A 246 46.53 7.21 8.31
N SER A 247 47.74 6.98 8.84
CA SER A 247 47.96 6.11 10.00
C SER A 247 47.27 6.60 11.28
N GLU A 248 47.21 7.92 11.48
CA GLU A 248 46.54 8.54 12.63
C GLU A 248 45.01 8.52 12.48
N ILE A 249 44.49 8.61 11.24
CA ILE A 249 43.06 8.44 10.94
C ILE A 249 42.63 6.99 11.21
N VAL A 250 43.46 6.01 10.83
CA VAL A 250 43.23 4.59 11.16
C VAL A 250 43.20 4.39 12.68
N ALA A 251 44.17 4.93 13.42
CA ALA A 251 44.19 4.84 14.88
C ALA A 251 42.94 5.49 15.52
N ALA A 252 42.47 6.62 14.98
CA ALA A 252 41.23 7.26 15.45
C ALA A 252 39.99 6.39 15.22
N LEU A 253 39.88 5.72 14.06
CA LEU A 253 38.77 4.80 13.78
C LEU A 253 38.81 3.55 14.68
N VAL A 254 40.00 2.98 14.93
CA VAL A 254 40.19 1.86 15.85
C VAL A 254 39.77 2.27 17.28
N ASN A 255 40.19 3.45 17.75
CA ASN A 255 39.89 3.90 19.11
C ASN A 255 38.43 4.31 19.31
N VAL A 256 37.85 5.07 18.37
CA VAL A 256 36.50 5.65 18.52
C VAL A 256 35.41 4.64 18.18
N TYR A 257 35.63 3.79 17.18
CA TYR A 257 34.63 2.84 16.69
C TYR A 257 34.98 1.38 16.98
N GLN A 258 36.05 1.11 17.75
CA GLN A 258 36.51 -0.23 18.10
C GLN A 258 36.66 -1.16 16.88
N MET A 259 37.06 -0.58 15.75
CA MET A 259 37.29 -1.33 14.52
C MET A 259 38.58 -2.15 14.64
N THR A 260 38.65 -3.28 13.93
CA THR A 260 39.94 -3.95 13.73
C THR A 260 40.84 -3.08 12.88
N GLU A 261 42.15 -3.15 13.12
CA GLU A 261 43.13 -2.32 12.40
C GLU A 261 43.04 -2.51 10.88
N LYS A 262 42.87 -3.75 10.44
CA LYS A 262 42.64 -4.11 9.03
C LYS A 262 41.39 -3.43 8.45
N ALA A 263 40.24 -3.49 9.15
CA ALA A 263 39.00 -2.89 8.68
C ALA A 263 39.08 -1.35 8.64
N ALA A 264 39.78 -0.74 9.59
CA ALA A 264 40.01 0.70 9.60
C ALA A 264 40.92 1.15 8.44
N GLN A 265 41.95 0.38 8.11
CA GLN A 265 42.82 0.63 6.94
C GLN A 265 42.05 0.56 5.62
N GLU A 266 41.23 -0.48 5.44
CA GLU A 266 40.37 -0.65 4.26
C GLU A 266 39.38 0.52 4.13
N TYR A 267 38.75 0.92 5.25
CA TYR A 267 37.79 2.03 5.28
C TYR A 267 38.42 3.38 4.89
N VAL A 268 39.62 3.67 5.42
CA VAL A 268 40.36 4.90 5.08
C VAL A 268 40.79 4.89 3.63
N ALA A 269 41.27 3.76 3.10
CA ALA A 269 41.67 3.63 1.70
C ALA A 269 40.51 3.87 0.72
N GLU A 270 39.29 3.46 1.08
CA GLU A 270 38.10 3.67 0.27
C GLU A 270 37.61 5.13 0.29
N HIS A 271 37.76 5.82 1.43
CA HIS A 271 37.15 7.12 1.67
C HIS A 271 38.10 8.32 1.54
N VAL A 272 39.41 8.09 1.61
CA VAL A 272 40.45 9.11 1.39
C VAL A 272 41.05 8.90 0.01
N LYS A 273 40.45 9.51 -1.01
CA LYS A 273 41.08 9.56 -2.33
C LYS A 273 42.33 10.42 -2.25
N THR A 274 43.47 9.81 -2.54
CA THR A 274 44.76 10.50 -2.68
C THR A 274 44.60 11.59 -3.75
N PRO A 275 44.93 12.87 -3.46
CA PRO A 275 45.03 13.86 -4.52
C PRO A 275 46.08 13.38 -5.52
N LYS A 276 45.74 13.40 -6.81
CA LYS A 276 46.74 13.31 -7.89
C LYS A 276 47.58 14.58 -7.90
#